data_AF-K1Z2B2-F1
#
_entry.id   AF-K1Z2B2-F1
#
_cell.length_a   1.000
_cell.length_b   1.000
_cell.length_c   1.000
_cell.angle_alpha   90.00
_cell.angle_beta   90.00
_cell.angle_gamma   90.00
#
_symmetry.space_group_name_H-M   'P 1'
#
loop_
_entity.id
_entity.type
_entity.pdbx_description
1 polymer ?
#
loop_
_entity_poly.entity_id
_entity_poly.type
_entity_poly.pdbx_seq_one_letter_code
_entity_poly.pdbx_strand_id
1 'polypeptide(L)' 'MVLQLTEQELMQMKAGVLDGDSLEALRLLKEFIKRIEQQKNAGMKSHLNA' A
#
# COMPACT_ATOMS: atom_id res chain seq x y z
N MET A 1 -9.60 -7.25 -6.68
CA MET A 1 -9.10 -6.59 -5.45
C MET A 1 -9.27 -5.09 -5.63
N VAL A 2 -9.93 -4.42 -4.69
CA VAL A 2 -10.04 -2.96 -4.67
C VAL A 2 -8.88 -2.43 -3.83
N LEU A 3 -8.07 -1.54 -4.41
CA LEU A 3 -6.96 -0.91 -3.70
C LEU A 3 -7.53 0.21 -2.83
N GLN A 4 -7.59 -0.03 -1.53
CA GLN A 4 -8.01 1.00 -0.57
C GLN A 4 -6.79 1.79 -0.12
N LEU A 5 -6.91 3.11 -0.19
CA LEU A 5 -5.95 4.09 0.29
C LEU A 5 -6.70 5.04 1.22
N THR A 6 -6.19 5.28 2.42
CA THR A 6 -6.78 6.28 3.31
C THR A 6 -6.39 7.69 2.85
N GLU A 7 -7.16 8.69 3.25
CA GLU A 7 -6.81 10.09 2.97
C GLU A 7 -5.45 10.47 3.58
N GLN A 8 -5.15 9.95 4.77
CA GLN A 8 -3.87 10.16 5.44
C GLN A 8 -2.71 9.56 4.65
N GLU A 9 -2.86 8.34 4.12
CA GLU A 9 -1.86 7.69 3.28
C GLU A 9 -1.62 8.49 2.00
N LEU A 10 -2.70 8.96 1.37
CA LEU A 10 -2.60 9.81 0.19
C LEU A 10 -1.84 11.10 0.48
N MET A 11 -2.10 11.73 1.63
CA MET A 11 -1.43 12.95 2.05
C MET A 11 0.06 12.72 2.28
N GLN A 12 0.43 11.65 2.99
CA GLN A 12 1.83 11.31 3.27
C GLN A 12 2.61 10.99 1.99
N MET A 13 1.99 10.23 1.07
CA MET A 13 2.62 9.94 -0.23
C MET A 13 2.82 11.21 -1.06
N LYS A 14 1.85 12.13 -1.06
CA LYS A 14 1.98 13.42 -1.73
C LYS A 14 3.11 14.27 -1.13
N ALA A 15 3.21 14.33 0.20
CA ALA A 15 4.28 15.05 0.88
C ALA A 15 5.65 14.49 0.50
N GLY A 16 5.86 13.18 0.62
CA GLY A 16 7.14 12.55 0.27
C GLY A 16 7.56 12.75 -1.19
N VAL A 17 6.60 12.76 -2.13
CA VAL A 17 6.89 13.03 -3.55
C VAL A 17 7.23 14.49 -3.80
N LEU A 18 6.52 15.43 -3.17
CA LEU A 18 6.69 16.87 -3.41
C LEU A 18 7.90 17.45 -2.67
N ASP A 19 8.22 16.95 -1.48
CA ASP A 19 9.33 17.41 -0.67
C ASP A 19 10.70 16.89 -1.17
N GLY A 20 10.70 16.04 -2.20
CA GLY A 20 11.92 15.46 -2.78
C GLY A 20 12.58 14.41 -1.89
N ASP A 21 11.95 14.02 -0.78
CA ASP A 21 12.41 12.95 0.10
C ASP A 21 12.10 11.59 -0.54
N SER A 22 12.97 11.21 -1.47
CA SER A 22 12.91 9.95 -2.19
C SER A 22 12.96 8.72 -1.28
N LEU A 23 13.59 8.82 -0.09
CA LEU A 23 13.66 7.70 0.85
C LEU A 23 12.32 7.50 1.57
N GLU A 24 11.70 8.59 2.02
CA GLU A 24 10.38 8.52 2.65
C GLU A 24 9.30 8.11 1.64
N ALA A 25 9.34 8.67 0.42
CA ALA A 25 8.45 8.25 -0.66
C ALA A 25 8.61 6.74 -0.99
N LEU A 26 9.85 6.26 -1.07
CA LEU A 26 10.13 4.84 -1.30
C LEU A 26 9.64 3.96 -0.14
N ARG A 27 9.78 4.42 1.10
CA ARG A 27 9.30 3.72 2.30
C ARG A 27 7.79 3.55 2.27
N LEU A 28 7.06 4.63 1.99
CA LEU A 28 5.60 4.63 1.88
C LEU A 28 5.11 3.70 0.76
N LEU A 29 5.78 3.72 -0.39
CA LEU A 29 5.45 2.83 -1.51
C LEU A 29 5.65 1.35 -1.15
N LYS A 30 6.74 1.00 -0.48
CA LYS A 30 7.03 -0.38 -0.06
C LYS A 30 5.97 -0.92 0.90
N GLU A 31 5.56 -0.13 1.89
CA GLU A 31 4.52 -0.53 2.83
C GLU A 31 3.17 -0.73 2.12
N PHE A 32 2.83 0.16 1.18
CA PHE A 32 1.61 0.01 0.40
C PHE A 32 1.61 -1.27 -0.45
N ILE A 33 2.71 -1.58 -1.14
CA ILE A 33 2.86 -2.83 -1.92
C ILE A 33 2.73 -4.06 -1.02
N LYS A 34 3.39 -4.07 0.13
CA LYS A 34 3.31 -5.17 1.09
C LYS A 34 1.87 -5.46 1.53
N ARG A 35 1.08 -4.40 1.78
CA ARG A 35 -0.35 -4.55 2.12
C ARG A 35 -1.15 -5.14 0.97
N ILE A 36 -0.88 -4.72 -0.26
CA ILE A 36 -1.53 -5.26 -1.47
C ILE A 36 -1.27 -6.76 -1.60
N GLU A 37 -0.02 -7.19 -1.41
CA GLU A 37 0.34 -8.60 -1.47
C GLU A 37 -0.35 -9.43 -0.39
N GLN A 38 -0.44 -8.89 0.84
CA GLN A 38 -1.17 -9.53 1.93
C GLN A 38 -2.66 -9.70 1.61
N GLN A 39 -3.31 -8.67 1.04
CA GLN A 39 -4.70 -8.74 0.62
C GLN A 39 -4.91 -9.77 -0.49
N LYS A 40 -4.01 -9.81 -1.48
CA LYS A 40 -4.04 -10.82 -2.55
C LYS A 40 -3.93 -12.24 -2.00
N ASN A 41 -3.00 -12.46 -1.07
CA ASN A 41 -2.79 -13.77 -0.46
C ASN A 41 -3.95 -14.19 0.46
N ALA A 42 -4.58 -13.24 1.16
CA ALA A 42 -5.76 -13.50 1.97
C ALA A 42 -6.97 -13.92 1.10
N GLY A 43 -7.18 -13.25 -0.04
CA GLY A 43 -8.20 -13.65 -1.01
C GLY A 43 -7.99 -15.07 -1.53
N MET A 44 -6.73 -15.46 -1.82
CA MET A 44 -6.41 -16.82 -2.24
C MET A 44 -6.68 -17.88 -1.17
N LYS A 45 -6.37 -17.60 0.11
CA LYS A 45 -6.67 -18.53 1.23
C LYS A 45 -8.16 -18.71 1.46
N SER A 46 -8.97 -17.66 1.23
CA SER A 46 -10.44 -17.75 1.35
C SER A 46 -11.06 -18.71 0.34
N HIS A 47 -10.44 -18.91 -0.83
CA HIS A 47 -10.94 -19.82 -1.86
C HIS A 47 -10.44 -21.26 -1.71
N LEU A 48 -9.39 -21.50 -0.91
CA LEU A 48 -8.84 -22.85 -0.67
C LEU A 48 -9.51 -23.58 0.51
N ASN A 49 -10.28 -22.85 1.34
CA ASN A 49 -11.04 -23.39 2.46
C ASN A 49 -12.56 -23.51 2.16
N ALA A 50 -12.95 -23.43 0.88
CA ALA A 50 -14.34 -23.53 0.40
C ALA A 50 -14.60 -24.85 -0.33
#